data_AF-A0A1E3PJF1-F1
#
_entry.id   AF-A0A1E3PJF1-F1
#
_cell.length_a   1.000
_cell.length_b   1.000
_cell.length_c   1.000
_cell.angle_alpha   90.00
_cell.angle_beta   90.00
_cell.angle_gamma   90.00
#
_symmetry.space_group_name_H-M   'P 1'
#
loop_
_entity.id
_entity.type
_entity.pdbx_description
1 polymer ?
#
loop_
_entity_poly.entity_id
_entity_poly.type
_entity_poly.pdbx_seq_one_letter_code
_entity_poly.pdbx_strand_id
1 'polypeptide(L)' 'MSSINYSKGPSYKAIPQFGGYTLASTLRWTPALTYWGVGSLIGAIFLIEGIPRTRRDILQKIPVIGSYWIDNTPESDKPF' A
#
# COMPACT_ATOMS: atom_id res chain seq x y z
N MET A 1 -1.37 -0.78 -64.49
CA MET A 1 -2.22 0.15 -63.71
C MET A 1 -1.87 -0.03 -62.24
N SER A 2 -0.98 0.78 -61.67
CA SER A 2 -0.58 0.68 -60.25
C SER A 2 -1.56 1.48 -59.39
N SER A 3 -2.28 0.80 -58.49
CA SER A 3 -3.17 1.46 -57.53
C SER A 3 -2.35 2.05 -56.37
N ILE A 4 -2.40 3.36 -56.25
CA ILE A 4 -1.84 4.10 -55.10
C ILE A 4 -2.72 3.86 -53.87
N ASN A 5 -2.14 3.27 -52.83
CA ASN A 5 -2.81 3.03 -51.55
C ASN A 5 -2.62 4.27 -50.66
N TYR A 6 -3.70 5.00 -50.42
CA TYR A 6 -3.69 6.12 -49.49
C TYR A 6 -3.83 5.62 -48.05
N SER A 7 -2.98 6.13 -47.16
CA SER A 7 -3.10 5.87 -45.73
C SER A 7 -4.41 6.48 -45.22
N LYS A 8 -5.38 5.63 -44.88
CA LYS A 8 -6.61 6.06 -44.21
C LYS A 8 -6.22 6.72 -42.89
N GLY A 9 -6.85 7.85 -42.57
CA GLY A 9 -6.51 8.72 -41.44
C GLY A 9 -6.46 8.05 -40.06
N PRO A 10 -6.09 8.80 -39.00
CA PRO A 10 -5.82 8.22 -37.68
C PRO A 10 -7.01 7.40 -37.17
N SER A 11 -6.73 6.13 -36.83
CA SER A 11 -7.71 5.20 -36.25
C SER A 11 -7.73 5.36 -34.74
N TYR A 12 -8.79 5.94 -34.20
CA TYR A 12 -8.96 6.10 -32.76
C TYR A 12 -9.60 4.84 -32.17
N LYS A 13 -8.97 4.29 -31.12
CA LYS A 13 -9.55 3.23 -30.30
C LYS A 13 -10.09 3.86 -29.02
N ALA A 14 -11.36 3.59 -28.69
CA ALA A 14 -11.91 3.96 -27.40
C ALA A 14 -11.18 3.17 -26.31
N ILE A 15 -10.35 3.85 -25.52
CA ILE A 15 -9.69 3.25 -24.36
C ILE A 15 -10.71 3.27 -23.21
N PRO A 16 -10.99 2.13 -22.56
CA PRO A 16 -11.86 2.12 -21.39
C PRO A 16 -11.22 2.99 -20.30
N GLN A 17 -11.98 3.98 -19.86
CA GLN A 17 -11.58 4.92 -18.80
C GLN A 17 -12.72 5.08 -17.82
N PHE A 18 -12.40 5.22 -16.54
CA PHE A 18 -13.37 5.47 -15.48
C PHE A 18 -13.01 6.80 -14.82
N GLY A 19 -13.94 7.76 -14.84
CA GLY A 19 -13.71 9.08 -14.25
C GLY A 19 -12.51 9.85 -14.81
N GLY A 20 -12.11 9.59 -16.06
CA GLY A 20 -10.93 10.22 -16.69
C GLY A 20 -9.60 9.51 -16.43
N TYR A 21 -9.60 8.43 -15.64
CA TYR A 21 -8.41 7.60 -15.42
C TYR A 21 -8.44 6.36 -16.31
N THR A 22 -7.38 6.18 -17.09
CA THR A 22 -7.12 4.93 -17.83
C THR A 22 -6.32 3.97 -16.96
N LEU A 23 -6.41 2.66 -17.24
CA LEU A 23 -5.61 1.66 -16.53
C LEU A 23 -4.11 1.97 -16.58
N ALA A 24 -3.61 2.36 -17.76
CA ALA A 24 -2.21 2.73 -17.96
C ALA A 24 -1.81 3.95 -17.12
N SER A 25 -2.69 4.95 -17.00
CA SER A 25 -2.45 6.11 -16.13
C SER A 25 -2.39 5.71 -14.66
N THR A 26 -3.33 4.89 -14.18
CA THR A 26 -3.34 4.44 -12.78
C THR A 26 -2.09 3.62 -12.44
N LEU A 27 -1.70 2.70 -13.32
CA LEU A 27 -0.51 1.87 -13.13
C LEU A 27 0.79 2.70 -13.06
N ARG A 28 0.84 3.83 -13.78
CA ARG A 28 1.98 4.75 -13.71
C ARG A 28 2.15 5.37 -12.32
N TRP A 29 1.07 5.60 -11.58
CA TRP A 29 1.10 6.17 -10.23
C TRP A 29 1.26 5.14 -9.12
N THR A 30 1.10 3.85 -9.44
CA THR A 30 1.19 2.75 -8.46
C THR A 30 2.46 2.80 -7.60
N PRO A 31 3.68 2.99 -8.14
CA PRO A 31 4.88 3.02 -7.29
C PRO A 31 4.83 4.13 -6.24
N ALA A 32 4.43 5.35 -6.63
CA ALA A 32 4.33 6.48 -5.73
C ALA A 32 3.28 6.23 -4.64
N LEU A 33 2.09 5.74 -5.02
CA LEU A 33 1.03 5.41 -4.07
C LEU A 33 1.45 4.28 -3.11
N THR A 34 2.24 3.31 -3.57
CA THR A 34 2.79 2.26 -2.71
C THR A 34 3.69 2.86 -1.63
N TYR A 35 4.62 3.75 -1.99
CA TYR A 35 5.50 4.39 -0.99
C TYR A 35 4.71 5.22 0.02
N TRP A 36 3.75 6.02 -0.44
CA TRP A 36 2.87 6.78 0.44
C TRP A 36 2.00 5.88 1.32
N GLY A 37 1.47 4.78 0.77
CA GLY A 37 0.69 3.79 1.50
C GLY A 37 1.51 3.11 2.59
N VAL A 38 2.73 2.66 2.29
CA VAL A 38 3.62 2.05 3.28
C VAL A 38 4.00 3.06 4.36
N GLY A 39 4.41 4.27 3.98
CA GLY A 39 4.80 5.31 4.94
C GLY A 39 3.67 5.72 5.86
N SER A 40 2.47 5.94 5.31
CA SER A 40 1.28 6.28 6.10
C SER A 40 0.82 5.15 7.00
N LEU A 41 0.90 3.89 6.55
CA LEU A 41 0.57 2.72 7.38
C LEU A 41 1.52 2.60 8.57
N ILE A 42 2.83 2.73 8.35
CA ILE A 42 3.84 2.71 9.42
C ILE A 42 3.58 3.87 10.40
N GLY A 43 3.33 5.08 9.88
CA GLY A 43 2.99 6.24 10.71
C GLY A 43 1.71 6.03 11.53
N ALA A 44 0.67 5.44 10.94
CA ALA A 44 -0.56 5.12 11.66
C ALA A 44 -0.31 4.13 12.79
N ILE A 45 0.43 3.04 12.53
CA ILE A 45 0.81 2.04 13.53
C ILE A 45 1.59 2.69 14.69
N PHE A 46 2.51 3.61 14.37
CA PHE A 46 3.28 4.36 15.36
C PHE A 46 2.37 5.19 16.28
N LEU A 47 1.36 5.87 15.73
CA LEU A 47 0.42 6.66 16.53
C LEU A 47 -0.46 5.80 17.45
N ILE A 48 -0.78 4.57 17.04
CA ILE A 48 -1.64 3.64 17.81
C ILE A 48 -0.85 2.58 18.59
N GLU A 49 0.48 2.74 18.70
CA GLU A 49 1.36 1.77 19.36
C GLU A 49 0.99 1.55 20.83
N GLY A 50 0.44 2.58 21.49
CA GLY A 50 -0.02 2.53 22.89
C GLY A 50 -1.12 1.50 23.17
N ILE A 51 -1.87 1.08 22.15
CA ILE A 51 -3.02 0.18 22.31
C ILE A 51 -2.51 -1.26 22.51
N PRO A 52 -2.87 -1.95 23.61
CA PRO A 52 -2.41 -3.32 23.89
C PRO A 52 -2.73 -4.33 22.79
N ARG A 53 -3.78 -4.07 22.00
CA ARG A 53 -4.18 -4.90 20.86
C ARG A 53 -3.22 -4.74 19.68
N THR A 54 -2.85 -3.52 19.33
CA THR A 54 -1.86 -3.24 18.28
C THR A 54 -0.52 -3.90 18.59
N ARG A 55 -0.07 -3.82 19.85
CA ARG A 55 1.19 -4.47 20.27
C ARG A 55 1.14 -5.98 20.05
N ARG A 56 0.12 -6.66 20.55
CA ARG A 56 0.00 -8.12 20.46
C ARG A 56 -0.26 -8.63 19.05
N ASP A 57 -1.11 -7.94 18.28
CA ASP A 57 -1.58 -8.44 16.99
C ASP A 57 -0.63 -8.08 15.84
N ILE A 58 0.08 -6.95 15.92
CA ILE A 58 0.94 -6.42 14.85
C ILE A 58 2.41 -6.39 15.29
N LEU A 59 2.74 -5.61 16.32
CA LEU A 59 4.14 -5.26 16.62
C LEU A 59 4.95 -6.46 17.14
N GLN A 60 4.36 -7.30 17.99
CA GLN A 60 5.00 -8.53 18.50
C GLN A 60 5.26 -9.57 17.41
N LYS A 61 4.57 -9.48 16.26
CA LYS A 61 4.76 -10.41 15.13
C LYS A 61 5.85 -9.99 14.17
N ILE A 62 6.46 -8.82 14.38
CA ILE A 62 7.58 -8.36 13.55
C ILE A 62 8.80 -9.24 13.86
N PRO A 63 9.38 -9.95 12.88
CA PRO A 63 10.58 -10.73 13.12
C PRO A 63 11.72 -9.82 13.57
N VAL A 64 12.62 -10.33 14.41
CA VAL A 64 13.77 -9.60 14.99
C VAL A 64 13.42 -8.63 16.12
N ILE A 65 12.48 -7.70 15.92
CA ILE A 65 12.21 -6.62 16.90
C ILE A 65 10.93 -6.81 17.73
N GLY A 66 10.08 -7.78 17.39
CA GLY A 66 8.79 -7.98 18.07
C GLY A 66 8.88 -8.27 19.56
N SER A 67 9.99 -8.84 20.02
CA SER A 67 10.25 -9.11 21.45
C SER A 67 10.32 -7.85 22.31
N TYR A 68 10.59 -6.68 21.72
CA TYR A 68 10.61 -5.39 22.42
C TYR A 68 9.27 -5.05 23.07
N TRP A 69 8.15 -5.46 22.46
CA TRP A 69 6.80 -5.17 22.94
C TRP A 69 6.22 -6.27 23.84
N ILE A 70 7.01 -7.26 24.25
CA ILE A 70 6.57 -8.33 25.17
C ILE A 70 6.79 -7.86 26.61
N ASP A 71 5.74 -7.93 27.42
CA ASP A 71 5.84 -7.72 28.86
C ASP A 71 6.44 -8.98 29.52
N ASN A 72 7.66 -8.87 30.05
CA ASN A 72 8.36 -9.95 30.75
C ASN A 72 8.29 -9.80 32.27
N THR A 73 7.46 -8.88 32.78
CA THR A 73 7.30 -8.67 34.22
C THR A 73 6.71 -9.94 34.86
N PRO A 74 7.31 -10.47 35.94
CA PRO A 74 6.79 -11.63 36.66
C PRO A 74 5.36 -11.37 37.15
N GLU A 75 4.51 -12.40 37.17
CA GLU A 75 3.14 -12.28 37.65
C GLU A 75 3.08 -11.88 39.14
N SER A 76 4.10 -12.22 39.93
CA SER A 76 4.21 -11.83 41.34
C SER A 76 4.31 -10.33 41.57
N ASP A 77 4.82 -9.58 40.58
CA ASP A 77 5.08 -8.14 40.69
C ASP A 77 3.93 -7.30 40.10
N LYS A 78 2.90 -7.96 39.58
CA LYS A 78 1.71 -7.30 39.02
C LYS A 78 0.67 -7.15 40.12
N PRO A 79 0.22 -5.92 40.44
CA PRO A 79 -0.82 -5.71 41.44
C PRO A 79 -2.23 -6.15 40.98
N PHE A 80 -2.36 -6.58 39.73
CA PHE A 80 -3.57 -7.10 39.08
C PHE A 80 -3.22 -8.04 37.92
#